data_AF-A0AAE3DQW2-F1
#
_entry.id   AF-A0AAE3DQW2-F1
#
_cell.length_a   1.000
_cell.length_b   1.000
_cell.length_c   1.000
_cell.angle_alpha   90.00
_cell.angle_beta   90.00
_cell.angle_gamma   90.00
#
_symmetry.space_group_name_H-M   'P 1'
#
loop_
_entity.id
_entity.type
_entity.pdbx_description
1 polymer ?
#
loop_
_entity_poly.entity_id
_entity_poly.type
_entity_poly.pdbx_seq_one_letter_code
_entity_poly.pdbx_strand_id
1 'polypeptide(L)' 'MQMIKQKVGARVRELRNQKGLSQEKLALAADIDRTYIASVESGKRNISIVNLEKLIIALDTSFAEFFEGM' A
#
# COMPACT_ATOMS: atom_id res chain seq x y z
N MET A 1 -15.80 -13.84 -2.21
CA MET A 1 -14.34 -13.98 -1.93
C MET A 1 -13.66 -12.70 -2.39
N GLN A 2 -12.91 -12.00 -1.54
CA GLN A 2 -12.08 -10.86 -2.02
C GLN A 2 -10.83 -11.40 -2.74
N MET A 3 -10.45 -10.74 -3.83
CA MET A 3 -9.23 -11.07 -4.58
C MET A 3 -7.99 -10.53 -3.83
N ILE A 4 -6.83 -11.18 -3.98
CA ILE A 4 -5.59 -10.80 -3.26
C ILE A 4 -5.23 -9.31 -3.41
N LYS A 5 -5.43 -8.74 -4.61
CA LYS A 5 -5.21 -7.31 -4.88
C LYS A 5 -6.09 -6.38 -4.04
N GLN A 6 -7.30 -6.80 -3.69
CA GLN A 6 -8.21 -6.03 -2.82
C GLN A 6 -7.75 -6.09 -1.37
N LYS A 7 -7.31 -7.27 -0.89
CA LYS A 7 -6.74 -7.42 0.46
C LYS A 7 -5.49 -6.55 0.64
N VAL A 8 -4.54 -6.66 -0.29
CA VAL A 8 -3.30 -5.86 -0.27
C VAL A 8 -3.61 -4.36 -0.36
N GLY A 9 -4.50 -3.95 -1.26
CA GLY A 9 -4.91 -2.55 -1.39
C GLY A 9 -5.56 -2.00 -0.11
N ALA A 10 -6.42 -2.79 0.54
CA ALA A 10 -7.03 -2.42 1.81
C ALA A 10 -5.98 -2.29 2.93
N ARG A 11 -5.02 -3.21 3.01
CA ARG A 11 -3.93 -3.17 3.98
C ARG A 11 -3.04 -1.94 3.83
N VAL A 12 -2.68 -1.57 2.59
CA VAL A 12 -1.95 -0.32 2.29
C VAL A 12 -2.73 0.89 2.80
N ARG A 13 -4.04 0.97 2.51
CA ARG A 13 -4.89 2.08 2.95
C ARG A 13 -4.99 2.16 4.47
N GLU A 14 -5.17 1.02 5.12
CA GLU A 14 -5.27 0.91 6.57
C GLU A 14 -4.01 1.48 7.25
N LEU A 15 -2.83 0.95 6.90
CA LEU A 15 -1.56 1.38 7.47
C LEU A 15 -1.27 2.86 7.15
N ARG A 16 -1.59 3.30 5.92
CA ARG A 16 -1.45 4.73 5.55
C ARG A 16 -2.29 5.63 6.45
N ASN A 17 -3.54 5.26 6.71
CA ASN A 17 -4.45 6.03 7.57
C ASN A 17 -4.00 6.01 9.03
N GLN A 18 -3.52 4.88 9.55
CA GLN A 18 -2.95 4.78 10.90
C GLN A 18 -1.76 5.72 11.09
N LYS A 19 -0.96 5.94 10.04
CA LYS A 19 0.15 6.90 10.05
C LYS A 19 -0.25 8.34 9.71
N GLY A 20 -1.54 8.62 9.51
CA GLY A 20 -2.02 9.97 9.19
C GLY A 20 -1.51 10.52 7.85
N LEU A 21 -1.10 9.65 6.93
CA LEU A 21 -0.55 10.04 5.62
C LEU A 21 -1.67 10.21 4.60
N SER A 22 -1.61 11.26 3.78
CA SER A 22 -2.41 11.35 2.56
C SER A 22 -1.81 10.43 1.48
N GLN A 23 -2.60 10.11 0.44
CA GLN A 23 -2.06 9.38 -0.72
C GLN A 23 -0.90 10.13 -1.39
N GLU A 24 -0.94 11.47 -1.42
CA GLU A 24 0.14 12.33 -1.91
C GLU A 24 1.42 12.14 -1.09
N LYS A 25 1.31 12.13 0.25
CA LYS A 25 2.47 11.96 1.13
C LYS A 25 3.08 10.57 1.00
N LEU A 26 2.26 9.52 0.90
CA LEU A 26 2.75 8.16 0.67
C LEU A 26 3.40 8.03 -0.71
N ALA A 27 2.82 8.65 -1.74
CA ALA A 27 3.37 8.68 -3.10
C ALA A 27 4.77 9.26 -3.12
N LEU A 28 4.94 10.42 -2.49
CA LEU A 28 6.22 11.09 -2.38
C LEU A 28 7.24 10.25 -1.60
N ALA A 29 6.84 9.70 -0.45
CA ALA A 29 7.73 8.89 0.39
C ALA A 29 8.17 7.57 -0.28
N ALA A 30 7.29 6.96 -1.09
CA ALA A 30 7.57 5.72 -1.80
C ALA A 30 8.24 5.92 -3.17
N ASP A 31 8.37 7.16 -3.65
CA ASP A 31 8.78 7.47 -5.02
C ASP A 31 7.92 6.70 -6.04
N ILE A 32 6.59 6.89 -5.93
CA ILE A 32 5.55 6.27 -6.77
C ILE A 32 4.51 7.33 -7.14
N ASP A 33 3.94 7.23 -8.34
CA ASP A 33 2.83 8.10 -8.75
C ASP A 33 1.60 7.98 -7.83
N ARG A 34 1.03 9.11 -7.42
CA ARG A 34 -0.15 9.16 -6.54
C ARG A 34 -1.35 8.41 -7.11
N THR A 35 -1.61 8.49 -8.42
CA THR A 35 -2.71 7.78 -9.06
C THR A 35 -2.50 6.27 -9.05
N TYR A 36 -1.24 5.81 -9.10
CA TYR A 36 -0.90 4.42 -8.90
C TYR A 36 -1.29 3.95 -7.49
N ILE A 37 -0.95 4.71 -6.44
CA ILE A 37 -1.37 4.39 -5.07
C ILE A 37 -2.90 4.34 -4.95
N ALA A 38 -3.62 5.32 -5.49
CA ALA A 38 -5.09 5.30 -5.47
C ALA A 38 -5.66 4.04 -6.17
N SER A 39 -5.01 3.60 -7.25
CA SER A 39 -5.39 2.40 -7.99
C SER A 39 -5.04 1.10 -7.25
N VAL A 40 -3.93 1.07 -6.50
CA VAL A 40 -3.55 -0.02 -5.59
C VAL A 40 -4.55 -0.12 -4.44
N GLU A 41 -4.83 0.97 -3.73
CA GLU A 41 -5.75 0.95 -2.58
C GLU A 41 -7.19 0.61 -2.94
N SER A 42 -7.59 0.81 -4.20
CA SER A 42 -8.90 0.40 -4.71
C SER A 42 -8.90 -1.04 -5.26
N GLY A 43 -7.79 -1.77 -5.20
CA GLY A 43 -7.65 -3.13 -5.69
C GLY A 43 -7.75 -3.26 -7.21
N LYS A 44 -7.59 -2.16 -7.96
CA LYS A 44 -7.65 -2.13 -9.43
C LYS A 44 -6.33 -2.58 -10.04
N ARG A 45 -5.19 -2.30 -9.40
CA ARG A 45 -3.86 -2.73 -9.85
C ARG A 45 -3.44 -4.06 -9.25
N ASN A 46 -2.72 -4.84 -10.05
CA ASN A 46 -1.82 -5.88 -9.54
C ASN A 46 -0.47 -5.20 -9.26
N ILE A 47 -0.18 -4.91 -8.00
CA ILE A 47 1.07 -4.24 -7.61
C ILE A 47 2.26 -5.18 -7.84
N SER A 48 3.38 -4.66 -8.35
CA SER A 48 4.61 -5.44 -8.44
C SER A 48 5.25 -5.58 -7.06
N ILE A 49 6.04 -6.63 -6.85
CA ILE A 49 6.73 -6.84 -5.56
C ILE A 49 7.66 -5.66 -5.22
N VAL A 50 8.35 -5.09 -6.23
CA VAL A 50 9.22 -3.92 -6.05
C VAL A 50 8.45 -2.68 -5.57
N ASN A 51 7.27 -2.41 -6.13
CA ASN A 51 6.45 -1.29 -5.66
C ASN A 51 5.83 -1.58 -4.30
N LEU A 52 5.52 -2.84 -3.99
CA LEU A 52 5.05 -3.22 -2.67
C LEU A 52 6.15 -3.00 -1.60
N GLU A 53 7.39 -3.37 -1.89
CA GLU A 53 8.54 -3.10 -1.03
C GLU A 53 8.70 -1.60 -0.75
N LYS A 54 8.67 -0.77 -1.81
CA LYS A 54 8.70 0.69 -1.69
C LYS A 54 7.59 1.22 -0.77
N LEU A 55 6.35 0.71 -0.91
CA LEU A 55 5.24 1.11 -0.04
C LEU A 55 5.43 0.65 1.40
N ILE A 56 5.91 -0.57 1.64
CA ILE A 56 6.15 -1.10 2.98
C ILE A 56 7.22 -0.27 3.70
N ILE A 57 8.30 0.08 3.01
CA ILE A 57 9.35 0.97 3.53
C ILE A 57 8.80 2.37 3.82
N ALA A 58 8.04 2.95 2.89
CA ALA A 58 7.44 4.28 3.06
C ALA A 58 6.36 4.33 4.15
N LEU A 59 5.71 3.19 4.41
CA LEU A 59 4.80 2.98 5.53
C LEU A 59 5.55 2.65 6.82
N ASP A 60 6.89 2.60 6.83
CA ASP A 60 7.72 2.37 8.01
C ASP A 60 7.22 1.15 8.82
N THR A 61 7.12 0.02 8.13
CA THR A 61 6.70 -1.29 8.66
C THR A 61 7.50 -2.40 8.00
N SER A 62 7.45 -3.62 8.55
CA SER A 62 8.06 -4.81 7.96
C SER A 62 7.10 -5.58 7.06
N PHE A 63 7.64 -6.47 6.21
CA PHE A 63 6.82 -7.42 5.45
C PHE A 63 5.97 -8.33 6.37
N ALA A 64 6.54 -8.79 7.50
CA ALA A 64 5.82 -9.65 8.43
C ALA A 64 4.59 -8.94 9.02
N GLU A 65 4.76 -7.73 9.53
CA GLU A 65 3.66 -6.90 10.04
C GLU A 65 2.66 -6.52 8.94
N PHE A 66 3.14 -6.23 7.72
CA PHE A 66 2.26 -5.92 6.61
C PHE A 66 1.31 -7.09 6.32
N PHE A 67 1.82 -8.32 6.30
CA PHE A 67 1.05 -9.53 5.99
C PHE A 67 0.35 -10.18 7.20
N GLU A 68 0.55 -9.65 8.41
CA GLU A 68 -0.07 -10.20 9.61
C GLU A 68 -1.61 -10.15 9.53
N GLY A 69 -2.25 -11.31 9.76
CA GLY A 69 -3.72 -11.44 9.79
C GLY A 69 -4.43 -11.39 8.43
N MET A 70 -3.71 -11.43 7.30
CA MET A 70 -4.29 -11.40 5.94
C MET A 70 -4.66 -12.77 5.35
#